data_AF-A0A166V4G0-F1
#
_entry.id   AF-A0A166V4G0-F1
#
_cell.length_a   1.000
_cell.length_b   1.000
_cell.length_c   1.000
_cell.angle_alpha   90.00
_cell.angle_beta   90.00
_cell.angle_gamma   90.00
#
_symmetry.space_group_name_H-M   'P 1'
#
loop_
_entity.id
_entity.type
_entity.pdbx_description
1 polymer ?
#
loop_
_entity_poly.entity_id
_entity_poly.type
_entity_poly.pdbx_seq_one_letter_code
_entity_poly.pdbx_strand_id
1 'polypeptide(L)' 'MFEQNVYAVDLRGYDCPQLFVQFKWQLKSKCDHACVIRFSYDEDQDINDILKYLASHKIQFSVEAAENNKFIEVRSTHV' A
#
# COMPACT_ATOMS: atom_id res chain seq x y z
N MET A 1 10.83 -2.43 -23.27
CA MET A 1 10.63 -3.10 -21.98
C MET A 1 10.13 -2.05 -21.02
N PHE A 2 8.87 -2.11 -20.60
CA PHE A 2 8.39 -1.18 -19.57
C PHE A 2 8.90 -1.71 -18.23
N GLU A 3 9.95 -1.07 -17.70
CA GLU A 3 10.26 -1.22 -16.28
C GLU A 3 9.01 -0.79 -15.52
N GLN A 4 8.36 -1.75 -14.87
CA GLN A 4 7.24 -1.45 -13.99
C GLN A 4 7.79 -0.52 -12.91
N ASN A 5 7.38 0.75 -12.91
CA ASN A 5 7.80 1.70 -11.89
C ASN A 5 7.11 1.32 -10.57
N VAL A 6 7.79 0.49 -9.77
CA VAL A 6 7.35 0.04 -8.46
C VAL A 6 7.88 1.00 -7.41
N TYR A 7 6.99 1.68 -6.70
CA TYR A 7 7.34 2.57 -5.62
C TYR A 7 7.19 1.86 -4.27
N ALA A 8 8.27 1.70 -3.52
CA ALA A 8 8.23 1.09 -2.19
C ALA A 8 8.02 2.15 -1.09
N VAL A 9 7.11 1.86 -0.17
CA VAL A 9 6.78 2.67 1.00
C VAL A 9 6.86 1.78 2.23
N ASP A 10 7.63 2.21 3.21
CA ASP A 10 7.70 1.53 4.50
C ASP A 10 6.70 2.15 5.47
N LEU A 11 5.74 1.36 5.94
CA LEU A 11 4.76 1.77 6.96
C LEU A 11 5.02 1.13 8.33
N ARG A 12 6.10 0.36 8.48
CA ARG A 12 6.46 -0.29 9.73
C ARG A 12 6.69 0.73 10.84
N GLY A 13 6.33 0.36 12.07
CA GLY A 13 6.42 1.23 13.24
C GLY A 13 5.40 2.37 13.32
N TYR A 14 4.44 2.48 12.38
CA TYR A 14 3.29 3.37 12.54
C TYR A 14 2.10 2.63 13.14
N ASP A 15 1.48 3.19 14.18
CA ASP A 15 0.24 2.64 14.74
C ASP A 15 -0.99 3.39 14.22
N CYS A 16 -2.16 2.78 14.40
CA CYS A 16 -3.43 3.47 14.18
C CYS A 16 -3.54 4.68 15.15
N PRO A 17 -3.93 5.90 14.69
CA PRO A 17 -4.42 6.24 13.34
C PRO A 17 -3.35 6.68 12.33
N GLN A 18 -2.11 6.87 12.79
CA GLN A 18 -1.01 7.37 11.95
C GLN A 18 -0.71 6.48 10.75
N LEU A 19 -0.76 5.16 10.93
CA LEU A 19 -0.62 4.15 9.87
C LEU A 19 -1.53 4.44 8.67
N PHE A 20 -2.81 4.63 8.94
CA PHE A 20 -3.81 4.88 7.91
C PHE A 20 -3.62 6.25 7.24
N VAL A 21 -3.24 7.27 8.01
CA VAL A 21 -2.95 8.61 7.47
C VAL A 21 -1.75 8.58 6.53
N GLN A 22 -0.66 7.91 6.93
CA GLN A 22 0.55 7.77 6.11
C GLN A 22 0.28 7.00 4.83
N PHE A 23 -0.43 5.87 4.93
CA PHE A 23 -0.89 5.12 3.78
C PHE A 23 -1.66 6.00 2.78
N LYS A 24 -2.68 6.74 3.25
CA LYS A 24 -3.54 7.55 2.38
C LYS A 24 -2.80 8.71 1.71
N TRP A 25 -1.87 9.34 2.44
CA TRP A 25 -1.03 10.41 1.89
C TRP A 25 -0.13 9.89 0.77
N GLN A 26 0.59 8.80 1.03
CA GLN A 26 1.49 8.19 0.05
C GLN A 26 0.75 7.66 -1.18
N LEU A 27 -0.40 7.01 -0.98
CA LEU A 27 -1.24 6.55 -2.08
C LEU A 27 -1.62 7.71 -3.00
N LYS A 28 -2.09 8.84 -2.45
CA LYS A 28 -2.45 10.03 -3.25
C LYS A 28 -1.26 10.67 -3.94
N SER A 29 -0.12 10.80 -3.27
CA SER A 29 1.07 11.47 -3.83
C SER A 29 1.76 10.66 -4.93
N LYS A 30 1.47 9.36 -5.04
CA LYS A 30 2.18 8.44 -5.96
C LYS A 30 1.27 7.81 -7.01
N CYS A 31 -0.06 7.92 -6.86
CA CYS A 31 -1.03 7.34 -7.80
C CYS A 31 -0.78 7.74 -9.26
N ASP A 32 -0.44 9.01 -9.50
CA ASP A 32 -0.26 9.57 -10.85
C ASP A 32 1.09 9.21 -11.50
N HIS A 33 2.04 8.67 -10.73
CA HIS A 33 3.43 8.50 -11.16
C HIS A 33 3.97 7.07 -11.08
N ALA A 34 3.27 6.18 -10.36
CA ALA A 34 3.68 4.78 -10.18
C ALA A 34 2.67 3.82 -10.82
N CYS A 35 3.17 2.73 -11.41
CA CYS A 35 2.30 1.64 -11.87
C CYS A 35 1.87 0.75 -10.71
N VAL A 36 2.75 0.59 -9.71
CA VAL A 36 2.53 -0.22 -8.51
C VAL A 36 3.16 0.49 -7.31
N ILE A 37 2.46 0.52 -6.18
CA ILE A 37 2.98 0.99 -4.89
C ILE A 37 2.98 -0.19 -3.92
N ARG A 38 4.11 -0.47 -3.27
CA ARG A 38 4.26 -1.52 -2.26
C ARG A 38 4.33 -0.89 -0.87
N PHE A 39 3.40 -1.25 0.00
CA PHE A 39 3.37 -0.78 1.39
C PHE A 39 3.78 -1.91 2.34
N SER A 40 4.99 -1.83 2.89
CA SER A 40 5.48 -2.82 3.88
C SER A 40 4.91 -2.54 5.27
N TYR A 41 4.57 -3.58 6.00
CA TYR A 41 4.02 -3.50 7.36
C TYR A 41 4.51 -4.67 8.23
N ASP A 42 4.50 -4.47 9.55
CA ASP A 42 4.85 -5.46 10.56
C ASP A 42 3.71 -6.46 10.76
N GLU A 43 4.02 -7.67 11.20
CA GLU A 43 3.02 -8.75 11.33
C GLU A 43 1.89 -8.43 12.33
N ASP A 44 2.20 -7.67 13.37
CA ASP A 44 1.31 -7.26 14.44
C ASP A 44 0.55 -5.95 14.17
N GLN A 45 0.88 -5.24 13.09
CA GLN A 45 0.15 -4.02 12.70
C GLN A 45 -1.26 -4.34 12.18
N ASP A 46 -2.27 -3.67 12.75
CA ASP A 46 -3.64 -3.75 12.25
C ASP A 46 -3.82 -2.93 10.97
N ILE A 47 -3.83 -3.62 9.83
CA ILE A 47 -4.03 -3.03 8.51
C ILE A 47 -5.49 -3.09 8.01
N ASN A 48 -6.46 -3.51 8.85
CA ASN A 48 -7.84 -3.73 8.40
C ASN A 48 -8.48 -2.47 7.80
N ASP A 49 -8.19 -1.29 8.35
CA ASP A 49 -8.73 -0.04 7.81
C ASP A 49 -8.16 0.29 6.43
N ILE A 50 -6.91 -0.07 6.16
CA ILE A 50 -6.29 0.04 4.83
C ILE A 50 -7.02 -0.88 3.84
N LEU A 51 -7.20 -2.16 4.20
CA LEU A 51 -7.86 -3.14 3.34
C LEU A 51 -9.32 -2.76 3.04
N LYS A 52 -10.07 -2.33 4.06
CA LYS A 52 -11.45 -1.83 3.91
C LYS A 52 -11.50 -0.59 3.00
N TYR A 53 -10.57 0.33 3.17
CA TYR A 53 -10.48 1.52 2.32
C TYR A 53 -10.25 1.15 0.85
N LEU A 54 -9.26 0.29 0.57
CA LEU A 54 -8.95 -0.17 -0.78
C LEU A 54 -10.15 -0.88 -1.42
N ALA A 55 -10.80 -1.80 -0.70
CA ALA A 55 -11.97 -2.52 -1.17
C ALA A 55 -13.16 -1.61 -1.44
N SER A 56 -13.49 -0.70 -0.52
CA SER A 56 -14.62 0.24 -0.68
C SER A 56 -14.44 1.21 -1.85
N HIS A 57 -13.20 1.55 -2.19
CA HIS A 57 -12.88 2.42 -3.33
C HIS A 57 -12.61 1.63 -4.62
N LYS A 58 -12.79 0.29 -4.61
CA LYS A 58 -12.54 -0.61 -5.75
C LYS A 58 -11.13 -0.48 -6.33
N ILE A 59 -10.15 -0.15 -5.49
CA ILE A 59 -8.76 -0.05 -5.88
C ILE A 59 -8.21 -1.47 -6.02
N GLN A 60 -7.44 -1.75 -7.07
CA GLN A 60 -6.83 -3.05 -7.27
C GLN A 60 -5.63 -3.24 -6.34
N PHE A 61 -5.66 -4.25 -5.49
CA PHE A 61 -4.57 -4.57 -4.59
C PHE A 61 -4.36 -6.08 -4.40
N SER A 62 -3.16 -6.47 -3.99
CA SER A 62 -2.82 -7.80 -3.47
C SER A 62 -2.09 -7.66 -2.13
N VAL A 63 -2.24 -8.65 -1.27
CA VAL A 63 -1.46 -8.78 -0.03
C VAL A 63 -0.51 -9.94 -0.22
N GLU A 64 0.78 -9.68 -0.07
CA GLU A 64 1.84 -10.66 -0.22
C GLU A 64 2.65 -10.76 1.06
N ALA A 65 3.08 -11.97 1.37
CA ALA A 65 3.94 -12.26 2.50
C ALA A 65 5.09 -13.17 2.04
N ALA A 66 6.32 -12.71 2.17
CA ALA A 66 7.53 -13.47 1.84
C ALA A 66 8.42 -13.53 3.09
N GLU A 67 8.50 -14.71 3.72
CA GLU A 67 9.27 -15.08 4.94
C GLU A 67 9.30 -14.05 6.09
N ASN A 68 9.90 -12.87 5.88
CA ASN A 68 10.02 -11.78 6.86
C ASN A 68 9.50 -10.41 6.36
N ASN A 69 8.88 -10.36 5.19
CA ASN A 69 8.38 -9.14 4.57
C ASN A 69 6.91 -9.31 4.18
N LYS A 70 6.02 -8.57 4.85
CA LYS A 70 4.62 -8.45 4.45
C LYS A 70 4.41 -7.11 3.77
N PHE A 71 3.72 -7.10 2.65
CA PHE A 71 3.40 -5.87 1.95
C PHE A 71 2.07 -5.93 1.21
N ILE A 72 1.48 -4.76 1.02
CA ILE A 72 0.31 -4.57 0.16
C ILE A 72 0.81 -3.98 -1.15
N GLU A 73 0.59 -4.66 -2.27
CA GLU A 73 0.75 -4.06 -3.59
C GLU A 73 -0.55 -3.37 -3.99
N VAL A 74 -0.48 -2.08 -4.31
CA VAL A 74 -1.59 -1.31 -4.86
C VAL A 74 -1.25 -0.95 -6.29
N ARG A 75 -2.11 -1.35 -7.23
CA ARG A 75 -1.93 -1.04 -8.65
C ARG A 75 -2.69 0.25 -8.96
N SER A 76 -2.00 1.24 -9.53
CA SER A 76 -2.67 2.45 -10.02
C SER A 76 -3.53 2.07 -11.21
N THR A 77 -4.84 1.98 -10.98
CA THR A 77 -5.82 2.06 -12.05
C THR A 77 -5.92 3.54 -12.42
N HIS A 78 -5.58 3.90 -13.67
CA HIS A 78 -5.99 5.20 -14.22
C HIS A 78 -7.50 5.35 -13.94
N VAL A 79 -7.86 6.25 -13.02
CA VAL A 79 -9.23 6.69 -12.78
C VAL A 79 -9.51 7.93 -13.60
#